data_AF-A0A2V1B9A2-F1
#
_entry.id   AF-A0A2V1B9A2-F1
#
_cell.length_a   1.000
_cell.length_b   1.000
_cell.length_c   1.000
_cell.angle_alpha   90.00
_cell.angle_beta   90.00
_cell.angle_gamma   90.00
#
_symmetry.space_group_name_H-M   'P 1'
#
loop_
_entity.id
_entity.type
_entity.pdbx_description
1 polymer ?
#
loop_
_entity_poly.entity_id
_entity_poly.type
_entity_poly.pdbx_seq_one_letter_code
_entity_poly.pdbx_strand_id
1 'polypeptide(L)'
;MFPLLLTLLGLFLTIASASLIPYANICITSSEYDRYYLPTHPPSLDPKAPTPVVFSFHGGNRIAEQQYHLSRMSDTYFDDFAIAVYP
;
A
#
# COMPACT_ATOMS: atom_id res chain seq x y z
N MET A 1 36.12 26.49 5.72
CA MET A 1 35.74 25.17 6.28
C MET A 1 34.28 25.14 6.74
N PHE A 2 33.34 25.74 6.00
CA PHE A 2 31.91 25.81 6.37
C PHE A 2 30.88 25.38 5.30
N PRO A 3 31.22 24.91 4.07
CA PRO A 3 30.18 24.46 3.14
C PRO A 3 29.75 23.00 3.36
N LEU A 4 30.61 22.16 3.95
CA LEU A 4 30.37 20.71 4.06
C LEU A 4 29.29 20.34 5.09
N LEU A 5 29.12 21.17 6.13
CA LEU A 5 28.19 20.92 7.23
C LEU A 5 26.74 21.27 6.85
N LEU A 6 26.53 22.28 6.01
CA LEU A 6 25.19 22.60 5.47
C LEU A 6 24.72 21.56 4.44
N THR A 7 25.63 21.01 3.63
CA THR A 7 25.28 19.95 2.67
C THR A 7 24.90 18.65 3.34
N LEU A 8 25.48 18.30 4.50
CA LEU A 8 25.06 17.11 5.26
C LEU A 8 23.68 17.30 5.90
N LEU A 9 23.35 18.49 6.39
CA LEU A 9 22.05 18.77 7.01
C LEU A 9 20.90 18.76 5.98
N GLY A 10 21.16 19.22 4.75
CA GLY A 10 20.19 19.14 3.65
C GLY A 10 19.94 17.70 3.16
N LEU A 11 20.93 16.82 3.26
CA LEU A 11 20.82 15.42 2.83
C LEU A 11 19.95 14.57 3.78
N PHE A 12 19.82 14.97 5.05
CA PHE A 12 18.96 14.28 6.02
C PHE A 12 17.47 14.62 5.88
N LEU A 13 17.09 15.66 5.12
CA LEU A 13 15.69 16.07 4.96
C LEU A 13 14.95 15.40 3.79
N THR A 14 15.63 14.60 2.96
CA THR A 14 14.99 13.84 1.87
C THR A 14 14.79 12.37 2.24
N ILE A 15 14.56 12.06 3.51
CA ILE A 15 14.02 10.75 3.86
C ILE A 15 12.59 10.75 3.30
N ALA A 16 12.39 10.05 2.17
CA ALA A 16 11.07 9.83 1.61
C ALA A 16 10.20 9.23 2.73
N SER A 17 9.21 10.00 3.19
CA SER A 17 8.26 9.53 4.18
C SER A 17 7.38 8.49 3.49
N ALA A 18 7.70 7.21 3.69
CA ALA A 18 6.81 6.12 3.36
C ALA A 18 5.47 6.37 4.06
N SER A 19 4.41 6.56 3.29
CA SER A 19 3.04 6.67 3.80
C SER A 19 2.28 5.41 3.44
N LEU A 20 1.52 4.88 4.40
CA LEU A 20 0.66 3.74 4.17
C LEU A 20 -0.60 4.18 3.40
N ILE A 21 -0.93 3.46 2.32
CA ILE A 21 -2.18 3.61 1.57
C ILE A 21 -3.30 2.97 2.38
N PRO A 22 -4.30 3.73 2.85
CA PRO A 22 -5.40 3.17 3.62
C PRO A 22 -6.21 2.18 2.79
N TYR A 23 -6.76 1.16 3.44
CA TYR A 23 -7.71 0.23 2.86
C TYR A 23 -9.15 0.55 3.26
N ALA A 24 -10.11 0.15 2.43
CA ALA A 24 -11.52 0.03 2.82
C ALA A 24 -11.80 -1.40 3.27
N ASN A 25 -12.68 -1.62 4.25
CA ASN A 25 -13.13 -2.97 4.60
C ASN A 25 -14.47 -3.24 3.91
N ILE A 26 -14.47 -4.13 2.92
CA ILE A 26 -15.65 -4.47 2.12
C ILE A 26 -16.06 -5.90 2.40
N CYS A 27 -17.31 -6.08 2.81
CA CYS A 27 -17.94 -7.39 2.91
C CYS A 27 -18.76 -7.68 1.65
N ILE A 28 -18.62 -8.88 1.09
CA ILE A 28 -19.47 -9.41 0.03
C ILE A 28 -19.95 -10.81 0.40
N THR A 29 -21.15 -11.17 -0.04
CA THR A 29 -21.62 -12.56 0.04
C THR A 29 -21.23 -13.30 -1.24
N SER A 30 -20.52 -14.42 -1.09
CA SER A 30 -20.06 -15.25 -2.21
C SER A 30 -20.15 -16.73 -1.83
N SER A 31 -20.95 -17.47 -2.60
CA SER A 31 -21.31 -18.88 -2.31
C SER A 31 -21.94 -19.04 -0.93
N GLU A 32 -22.87 -18.14 -0.55
CA GLU A 32 -23.56 -18.14 0.75
C GLU A 32 -22.67 -17.83 1.97
N TYR A 33 -21.40 -17.48 1.74
CA TYR A 33 -20.47 -17.05 2.80
C TYR A 33 -20.17 -15.56 2.69
N ASP A 34 -20.12 -14.88 3.84
CA ASP A 34 -19.59 -13.53 3.93
C ASP A 34 -18.06 -13.55 3.85
N ARG A 35 -17.52 -12.72 2.96
CA ARG A 35 -16.08 -12.60 2.69
C ARG A 35 -15.69 -11.13 2.81
N TYR A 36 -14.57 -10.89 3.47
CA TYR A 36 -14.04 -9.56 3.71
C TYR A 36 -12.82 -9.32 2.83
N TYR A 37 -12.74 -8.14 2.24
CA TYR A 37 -11.63 -7.74 1.38
C TYR A 37 -11.16 -6.35 1.80
N LEU A 38 -9.85 -6.14 1.73
CA LEU A 38 -9.23 -4.87 2.04
C LEU A 38 -8.62 -4.24 0.75
N PRO A 39 -9.41 -3.63 -0.16
CA PRO A 39 -8.83 -2.91 -1.29
C PRO A 39 -8.15 -1.59 -0.86
N THR A 40 -7.01 -1.28 -1.46
CA THR A 40 -6.33 0.02 -1.37
C THR A 40 -6.58 0.86 -2.60
N HIS A 41 -6.51 2.19 -2.44
CA HIS A 41 -6.64 3.14 -3.53
C HIS A 41 -5.29 3.85 -3.75
N PRO A 42 -4.51 3.48 -4.79
CA PRO A 42 -3.19 4.05 -5.01
C PRO A 42 -3.26 5.56 -5.29
N PRO A 43 -2.29 6.38 -4.82
CA PRO A 43 -2.30 7.82 -5.06
C PRO A 43 -2.28 8.22 -6.54
N SER A 44 -1.68 7.40 -7.40
CA SER A 44 -1.59 7.69 -8.84
C SER A 44 -2.82 7.21 -9.63
N LEU A 45 -3.91 6.79 -8.98
CA LEU A 45 -5.10 6.30 -9.70
C LEU A 45 -5.67 7.39 -10.61
N ASP A 46 -5.72 7.10 -11.91
CA ASP A 46 -6.52 7.87 -12.87
C ASP A 46 -7.77 7.07 -13.24
N PRO A 47 -8.99 7.54 -12.88
CA PRO A 47 -10.23 6.84 -13.22
C PRO A 47 -10.49 6.73 -14.73
N LYS A 48 -9.72 7.43 -15.57
CA LYS A 48 -9.80 7.36 -17.03
C LYS A 48 -8.79 6.41 -17.67
N ALA A 49 -7.88 5.83 -16.88
CA ALA A 49 -6.85 4.91 -17.36
C ALA A 49 -7.05 3.50 -16.77
N PRO A 50 -6.78 2.42 -17.54
CA PRO A 50 -6.72 1.08 -16.98
C PRO A 50 -5.69 1.00 -15.84
N THR A 51 -6.10 0.48 -14.69
CA THR A 51 -5.25 0.34 -13.51
C THR A 51 -5.08 -1.14 -13.17
N PRO A 52 -3.86 -1.62 -12.89
CA PRO A 52 -3.64 -3.00 -12.47
C PRO A 52 -4.25 -3.28 -11.09
N VAL A 53 -4.73 -4.52 -10.92
CA VAL A 53 -5.24 -5.03 -9.64
C VAL A 53 -4.36 -6.20 -9.22
N VAL A 54 -3.86 -6.17 -7.98
CA VAL A 54 -3.02 -7.22 -7.40
C VAL A 54 -3.74 -7.83 -6.21
N PHE A 55 -3.96 -9.15 -6.24
CA PHE A 55 -4.46 -9.88 -5.08
C PHE A 55 -3.29 -10.39 -4.24
N SER A 56 -3.17 -9.91 -3.01
CA SER A 56 -2.11 -10.26 -2.08
C SER A 56 -2.67 -11.12 -0.95
N PHE A 57 -2.52 -12.43 -1.08
CA PHE A 57 -3.04 -13.42 -0.13
C PHE A 57 -2.11 -13.60 1.05
N HIS A 58 -2.71 -13.70 2.25
CA HIS A 58 -1.98 -14.15 3.43
C HIS A 58 -1.72 -15.67 3.35
N GLY A 59 -0.66 -16.13 4.02
CA GLY A 59 -0.34 -17.56 4.14
C GLY A 59 -0.47 -18.07 5.57
N GLY A 60 -0.63 -19.39 5.74
CA GLY A 60 -0.69 -20.04 7.05
C GLY A 60 -1.83 -19.52 7.93
N ASN A 61 -1.53 -19.26 9.21
CA ASN A 61 -2.51 -18.80 10.21
C ASN A 61 -2.63 -17.26 10.29
N ARG A 62 -2.24 -16.54 9.22
CA ARG A 62 -2.33 -15.07 9.17
C ARG A 62 -3.71 -14.62 8.68
N ILE A 63 -3.95 -13.31 8.75
CA ILE A 63 -5.17 -12.65 8.26
C ILE A 63 -4.83 -11.53 7.26
N ALA A 64 -5.84 -11.02 6.55
CA ALA A 64 -5.72 -9.98 5.54
C ALA A 64 -4.97 -8.73 6.04
N GLU A 65 -5.28 -8.22 7.23
CA GLU A 65 -4.62 -7.03 7.80
C GLU A 65 -3.11 -7.27 8.02
N GLN A 66 -2.73 -8.46 8.43
CA GLN A 66 -1.32 -8.81 8.61
C GLN A 66 -0.58 -8.86 7.27
N GLN A 67 -1.24 -9.32 6.21
CA GLN A 67 -0.68 -9.30 4.86
C GLN A 67 -0.60 -7.88 4.30
N TYR A 68 -1.58 -7.03 4.58
CA TYR A 68 -1.56 -5.60 4.27
C TYR A 68 -0.31 -4.93 4.82
N HIS A 69 0.05 -5.18 6.09
CA HIS A 69 1.26 -4.62 6.69
C HIS A 69 2.56 -5.25 6.19
N LEU A 70 2.52 -6.49 5.70
CA LEU A 70 3.72 -7.22 5.26
C LEU A 70 4.10 -6.97 3.81
N SER A 71 3.11 -6.88 2.91
CA SER A 71 3.32 -7.05 1.47
C SER A 71 4.07 -5.89 0.78
N ARG A 72 4.34 -4.80 1.50
CA ARG A 72 4.86 -3.50 1.00
C ARG A 72 4.02 -2.85 -0.10
N MET A 73 3.00 -3.51 -0.63
CA MET A 73 2.05 -2.92 -1.60
C MET A 73 1.14 -1.86 -0.95
N SER A 74 1.11 -1.80 0.38
CA SER A 74 0.46 -0.72 1.12
C SER A 74 1.37 0.49 1.32
N ASP A 75 2.64 0.44 0.94
CA ASP A 75 3.60 1.53 1.09
C ASP A 75 3.77 2.25 -0.25
N THR A 76 3.44 3.55 -0.26
CA THR A 76 3.47 4.41 -1.46
C THR A 76 4.85 4.52 -2.11
N TYR A 77 5.93 4.18 -1.39
CA TYR A 77 7.26 4.10 -1.99
C TYR A 77 7.42 2.87 -2.91
N PHE A 78 6.69 1.78 -2.66
CA PHE A 78 6.80 0.51 -3.40
C PHE A 78 5.67 0.29 -4.40
N ASP A 79 4.46 0.74 -4.05
CA ASP A 79 3.28 0.65 -4.91
C ASP A 79 2.48 1.95 -4.80
N ASP A 80 2.57 2.79 -5.82
CA ASP A 80 1.77 4.00 -5.95
C ASP A 80 0.76 3.93 -7.09
N PHE A 81 0.67 2.79 -7.80
CA PHE A 81 -0.02 2.66 -9.09
C PHE A 81 -1.01 1.51 -9.20
N ALA A 82 -0.92 0.48 -8.36
CA ALA A 82 -1.83 -0.67 -8.40
C ALA A 82 -2.88 -0.62 -7.30
N ILE A 83 -4.06 -1.15 -7.59
CA ILE A 83 -5.06 -1.47 -6.57
C ILE A 83 -4.64 -2.80 -5.94
N ALA A 84 -4.13 -2.75 -4.71
CA ALA A 84 -3.87 -3.96 -3.94
C ALA A 84 -5.14 -4.40 -3.21
N VAL A 85 -5.49 -5.68 -3.32
CA VAL A 85 -6.62 -6.29 -2.62
C VAL A 85 -6.08 -7.39 -1.71
N TYR A 86 -6.42 -7.33 -0.43
CA TYR A 86 -6.10 -8.36 0.56
C TYR A 86 -7.36 -9.15 0.91
N PRO A 87 -7.49 -10.40 0.42
CA PRO A 87 -8.55 -11.32 0.80
C PRO A 87 -8.33 -11.96 2.18
#